data_AF-A0A0P9XE80-F1
#
_entry.id   AF-A0A0P9XE80-F1
#
_cell.length_a   1.000
_cell.length_b   1.000
_cell.length_c   1.000
_cell.angle_alpha   90.00
_cell.angle_beta   90.00
_cell.angle_gamma   90.00
#
_symmetry.space_group_name_H-M   'P 1'
#
loop_
_entity.id
_entity.type
_entity.pdbx_description
1 polymer ?
#
loop_
_entity_poly.entity_id
_entity_poly.type
_entity_poly.pdbx_seq_one_letter_code
_entity_poly.pdbx_strand_id
1 'polypeptide(L)'
;MRRLFVLLLMLCTAPAWADSYDQLYKAAGWPDQRAHFNDALKAAQQRYRDNLPPAVFQALVNNSNQRFAPQAMDQRAARRLREALKDPTPSLQFFQSPLGRKIVNAELTATRADQLAKHADGLPHIEADATRQLLIGHLAQALPAKQAGAEVSLAIAGVAADSLSQMIPGLLGGGQAQGMLEGQRERLMAQISADLNNTLLYVYRELSDPELEEFSTFAESPEGQAYYQAALAAIRAGLAVGQSTSSLNPSQ
;
A
#
# COMPACT_ATOMS: atom_id res chain seq x y z
N MET A 1 28.48 -16.79 46.56
CA MET A 1 27.07 -16.83 46.10
C MET A 1 26.70 -15.67 45.17
N ARG A 2 27.04 -14.41 45.50
CA ARG A 2 26.68 -13.22 44.68
C ARG A 2 27.42 -13.10 43.33
N ARG A 3 28.60 -13.70 43.18
CA ARG A 3 29.36 -13.73 41.91
C ARG A 3 28.92 -14.82 40.93
N LEU A 4 28.22 -15.86 41.42
CA LEU A 4 27.68 -16.93 40.55
C LEU A 4 26.40 -16.48 39.83
N PHE A 5 25.62 -15.61 40.45
CA PHE A 5 24.37 -15.08 39.90
C PHE A 5 24.56 -14.13 38.70
N VAL A 6 25.69 -13.41 38.64
CA VAL A 6 26.00 -12.49 37.55
C VAL A 6 26.45 -13.22 36.28
N LEU A 7 27.12 -14.37 36.43
CA LEU A 7 27.51 -15.23 35.30
C LEU A 7 26.32 -15.98 34.68
N LEU A 8 25.27 -16.29 35.46
CA LEU A 8 24.06 -16.93 34.94
C LEU A 8 23.15 -15.97 34.14
N LEU A 9 23.19 -14.67 34.44
CA LEU A 9 22.38 -13.64 33.76
C LEU A 9 22.94 -13.24 32.38
N MET A 10 24.22 -13.46 32.10
CA MET A 10 24.82 -13.19 30.79
C MET A 10 24.55 -14.28 29.73
N LEU A 11 24.04 -15.46 30.11
CA LEU A 11 23.74 -16.55 29.19
C LEU A 11 22.30 -16.53 28.65
N CYS A 12 21.47 -15.58 29.10
CA CYS A 12 20.08 -15.42 28.66
C CYS A 12 19.84 -14.23 27.73
N THR A 13 20.88 -13.53 27.27
CA THR A 13 20.75 -12.62 26.12
C THR A 13 20.82 -13.46 24.84
N ALA A 14 19.79 -14.28 24.60
CA ALA A 14 19.50 -14.66 23.23
C ALA A 14 19.41 -13.32 22.46
N PRO A 15 20.18 -13.12 21.37
CA PRO A 15 19.92 -11.97 20.52
C PRO A 15 18.43 -12.07 20.21
N ALA A 16 17.64 -11.06 20.56
CA ALA A 16 16.30 -10.96 20.04
C ALA A 16 16.49 -10.95 18.53
N TRP A 17 16.28 -12.10 17.87
CA TRP A 17 16.32 -12.21 16.43
C TRP A 17 15.28 -11.21 15.97
N ALA A 18 15.75 -10.06 15.49
CA ALA A 18 14.85 -9.02 15.05
C ALA A 18 13.96 -9.63 13.97
N ASP A 19 12.65 -9.62 14.23
CA ASP A 19 11.65 -10.32 13.45
C ASP A 19 11.80 -9.98 11.97
N SER A 20 12.18 -10.96 11.14
CA SER A 20 12.49 -10.75 9.72
C SER A 20 11.30 -10.19 8.94
N TYR A 21 10.07 -10.45 9.39
CA TYR A 21 8.87 -9.83 8.84
C TYR A 21 8.77 -8.34 9.18
N ASP A 22 9.09 -7.94 10.42
CA ASP A 22 9.12 -6.52 10.82
C ASP A 22 10.24 -5.77 10.09
N GLN A 23 11.40 -6.41 9.94
CA GLN A 23 12.49 -5.85 9.14
C GLN A 23 12.09 -5.69 7.67
N LEU A 24 11.44 -6.69 7.07
CA LEU A 24 10.95 -6.61 5.69
C LEU A 24 9.92 -5.49 5.54
N TYR A 25 8.97 -5.41 6.47
CA TYR A 25 7.95 -4.38 6.48
C TYR A 25 8.56 -2.97 6.51
N LYS A 26 9.61 -2.77 7.31
CA LYS A 26 10.34 -1.49 7.34
C LYS A 26 11.20 -1.27 6.09
N ALA A 27 11.96 -2.28 5.68
CA ALA A 27 12.88 -2.18 4.55
C ALA A 27 12.16 -1.91 3.22
N ALA A 28 10.95 -2.44 3.04
CA ALA A 28 10.11 -2.17 1.88
C ALA A 28 9.32 -0.84 1.97
N GLY A 29 9.58 0.00 2.97
CA GLY A 29 9.04 1.37 3.05
C GLY A 29 7.57 1.47 3.49
N TRP A 30 6.97 0.41 4.04
CA TRP A 30 5.55 0.42 4.41
C TRP A 30 5.13 1.54 5.38
N PRO A 31 5.89 1.85 6.45
CA PRO A 31 5.51 2.93 7.37
C PRO A 31 5.45 4.30 6.71
N ASP A 32 6.35 4.57 5.76
CA ASP A 32 6.40 5.84 5.04
C ASP A 32 5.29 5.91 3.98
N GLN A 33 5.07 4.82 3.23
CA GLN A 33 3.94 4.70 2.30
C GLN A 33 2.59 4.94 3.00
N ARG A 34 2.41 4.36 4.20
CA ARG A 34 1.20 4.60 5.01
C ARG A 34 1.11 6.05 5.46
N ALA A 35 2.22 6.71 5.81
CA ALA A 35 2.22 8.13 6.16
C ALA A 35 1.77 8.99 4.98
N HIS A 36 2.35 8.74 3.80
CA HIS A 36 1.97 9.42 2.56
C HIS A 36 0.50 9.22 2.22
N PHE A 37 -0.03 7.99 2.35
CA PHE A 37 -1.46 7.73 2.18
C PHE A 37 -2.31 8.55 3.15
N ASN A 38 -1.97 8.59 4.44
CA ASN A 38 -2.73 9.35 5.43
C ASN A 38 -2.69 10.86 5.17
N ASP A 39 -1.57 11.40 4.68
CA ASP A 39 -1.45 12.82 4.34
C ASP A 39 -2.23 13.17 3.07
N ALA A 40 -2.16 12.31 2.04
CA ALA A 40 -2.98 12.44 0.84
C ALA A 40 -4.49 12.35 1.18
N LEU A 41 -4.87 11.46 2.11
CA LEU A 41 -6.24 11.32 2.58
C LEU A 41 -6.72 12.58 3.31
N LYS A 42 -5.92 13.16 4.22
CA LYS A 42 -6.25 14.43 4.88
C LYS A 42 -6.41 15.56 3.88
N ALA A 43 -5.51 15.66 2.89
CA ALA A 43 -5.62 16.65 1.83
C ALA A 43 -6.90 16.47 1.00
N ALA A 44 -7.25 15.23 0.67
CA ALA A 44 -8.50 14.90 -0.03
C ALA A 44 -9.73 15.27 0.81
N GLN A 45 -9.75 14.94 2.11
CA GLN A 45 -10.81 15.34 3.03
C GLN A 45 -11.00 16.86 3.03
N GLN A 46 -9.93 17.64 3.15
CA GLN A 46 -10.02 19.10 3.15
C GLN A 46 -10.68 19.68 1.88
N ARG A 47 -10.44 19.07 0.71
CA ARG A 47 -11.09 19.48 -0.56
C ARG A 47 -12.60 19.31 -0.58
N TYR A 48 -13.14 18.40 0.24
CA TYR A 48 -14.59 18.17 0.34
C TYR A 48 -15.28 19.05 1.37
N ARG A 49 -14.53 19.77 2.22
CA ARG A 49 -15.08 20.55 3.34
C ARG A 49 -16.10 21.58 2.88
N ASP A 50 -15.83 22.26 1.78
CA ASP A 50 -16.68 23.35 1.27
C ASP A 50 -17.81 22.85 0.35
N ASN A 51 -17.74 21.58 -0.06
CA ASN A 51 -18.67 20.98 -1.05
C ASN A 51 -19.70 20.03 -0.41
N LEU A 52 -19.56 19.70 0.87
CA LEU A 52 -20.44 18.79 1.59
C LEU A 52 -21.15 19.49 2.75
N PRO A 53 -22.43 19.16 3.04
CA PRO A 53 -23.08 19.65 4.25
C PRO A 53 -22.30 19.23 5.50
N PRO A 54 -22.22 20.07 6.55
CA PRO A 54 -21.34 19.83 7.70
C PRO A 54 -21.50 18.46 8.36
N ALA A 55 -22.73 17.98 8.50
CA ALA A 55 -23.02 16.67 9.09
C ALA A 55 -22.47 15.51 8.24
N VAL A 56 -22.60 15.61 6.91
CA VAL A 56 -22.09 14.61 5.95
C VAL A 56 -20.57 14.61 5.93
N PHE A 57 -19.97 15.80 5.90
CA PHE A 57 -18.53 15.97 5.99
C PHE A 57 -17.97 15.36 7.26
N GLN A 58 -18.58 15.65 8.42
CA GLN A 58 -18.12 15.12 9.70
C GLN A 58 -18.25 13.59 9.77
N ALA A 59 -19.35 13.02 9.28
CA ALA A 59 -19.52 11.57 9.21
C ALA A 59 -18.46 10.91 8.33
N LEU A 60 -18.19 11.50 7.15
CA LEU A 60 -17.14 11.04 6.23
C LEU A 60 -15.77 11.03 6.89
N VAL A 61 -15.37 12.16 7.50
CA VAL A 61 -14.06 12.30 8.15
C VAL A 61 -13.92 11.33 9.33
N ASN A 62 -14.95 11.18 10.16
CA ASN A 62 -14.92 10.28 11.31
C ASN A 62 -14.74 8.82 10.87
N ASN A 63 -15.57 8.35 9.94
CA ASN A 63 -15.48 6.97 9.41
C ASN A 63 -14.13 6.75 8.71
N SER A 64 -13.66 7.73 7.94
CA SER A 64 -12.35 7.68 7.28
C SER A 64 -11.21 7.56 8.28
N ASN A 65 -11.17 8.39 9.31
CA ASN A 65 -10.09 8.41 10.29
C ASN A 65 -10.09 7.15 11.16
N GLN A 66 -11.27 6.60 11.46
CA GLN A 66 -11.39 5.33 12.17
C GLN A 66 -10.86 4.16 11.32
N ARG A 67 -11.28 4.06 10.05
CA ARG A 67 -10.85 2.99 9.15
C ARG A 67 -9.35 3.03 8.88
N PHE A 68 -8.84 4.23 8.61
CA PHE A 68 -7.46 4.48 8.20
C PHE A 68 -6.58 4.98 9.35
N ALA A 69 -6.91 4.60 10.58
CA ALA A 69 -6.08 4.89 11.75
C ALA A 69 -4.69 4.27 11.55
N PRO A 70 -3.57 5.03 11.62
CA PRO A 70 -2.26 4.57 11.19
C PRO A 70 -1.81 3.26 11.83
N GLN A 71 -1.94 3.15 13.15
CA GLN A 71 -1.55 1.95 13.89
C GLN A 71 -2.41 0.74 13.51
N ALA A 72 -3.71 0.94 13.28
CA ALA A 72 -4.61 -0.15 12.89
C ALA A 72 -4.32 -0.63 11.45
N MET A 73 -3.99 0.29 10.55
CA MET A 73 -3.53 -0.04 9.19
C MET A 73 -2.25 -0.88 9.24
N ASP A 74 -1.23 -0.41 9.97
CA ASP A 74 0.06 -1.08 10.09
C ASP A 74 -0.11 -2.48 10.71
N GLN A 75 -0.92 -2.61 11.77
CA GLN A 75 -1.21 -3.90 12.41
C GLN A 75 -1.89 -4.91 11.47
N ARG A 76 -2.90 -4.47 10.71
CA ARG A 76 -3.60 -5.35 9.75
C ARG A 76 -2.70 -5.75 8.59
N ALA A 77 -1.95 -4.79 8.03
CA ALA A 77 -1.04 -5.04 6.92
C ALA A 77 0.11 -5.97 7.32
N ALA A 78 0.80 -5.70 8.43
CA ALA A 78 1.92 -6.51 8.90
C ALA A 78 1.48 -7.94 9.26
N ARG A 79 0.32 -8.09 9.93
CA ARG A 79 -0.26 -9.41 10.22
C ARG A 79 -0.55 -10.17 8.93
N ARG A 80 -1.21 -9.52 7.96
CA ARG A 80 -1.58 -10.18 6.72
C ARG A 80 -0.38 -10.54 5.86
N LEU A 81 0.65 -9.69 5.83
CA LEU A 81 1.92 -9.98 5.16
C LEU A 81 2.53 -11.26 5.72
N ARG A 82 2.58 -11.39 7.05
CA ARG A 82 3.10 -12.58 7.74
C ARG A 82 2.31 -13.86 7.45
N GLU A 83 0.99 -13.75 7.32
CA GLU A 83 0.15 -14.90 6.98
C GLU A 83 0.30 -15.34 5.52
N ALA A 84 0.52 -14.37 4.62
CA ALA A 84 0.52 -14.60 3.18
C ALA A 84 1.91 -14.95 2.63
N LEU A 85 2.98 -14.42 3.21
CA LEU A 85 4.36 -14.67 2.80
C LEU A 85 4.96 -15.77 3.66
N LYS A 86 5.32 -16.90 3.04
CA LYS A 86 5.87 -18.06 3.76
C LYS A 86 7.29 -17.83 4.29
N ASP A 87 8.14 -17.20 3.47
CA ASP A 87 9.53 -16.88 3.81
C ASP A 87 9.82 -15.42 3.42
N PRO A 88 10.13 -14.54 4.39
CA PRO A 88 10.44 -13.14 4.11
C PRO A 88 11.88 -12.93 3.68
N THR A 89 12.75 -13.95 3.81
CA THR A 89 14.21 -13.80 3.69
C THR A 89 14.65 -13.30 2.32
N PRO A 90 14.17 -13.86 1.18
CA PRO A 90 14.62 -13.41 -0.13
C PRO A 90 14.25 -11.94 -0.39
N SER A 91 13.01 -11.56 -0.04
CA SER A 91 12.51 -10.19 -0.21
C SER A 91 13.25 -9.23 0.73
N LEU A 92 13.51 -9.65 1.97
CA LEU A 92 14.26 -8.84 2.92
C LEU A 92 15.67 -8.56 2.39
N GLN A 93 16.36 -9.56 1.86
CA GLN A 93 17.67 -9.39 1.25
C GLN A 93 17.62 -8.43 0.05
N PHE A 94 16.62 -8.58 -0.82
CA PHE A 94 16.43 -7.68 -1.96
C PHE A 94 16.23 -6.23 -1.51
N PHE A 95 15.28 -5.95 -0.61
CA PHE A 95 15.00 -4.58 -0.14
C PHE A 95 16.13 -3.99 0.71
N GLN A 96 16.98 -4.82 1.31
CA GLN A 96 18.19 -4.37 2.01
C GLN A 96 19.37 -4.07 1.08
N SER A 97 19.34 -4.53 -0.17
CA SER A 97 20.38 -4.29 -1.18
C SER A 97 20.44 -2.81 -1.62
N PRO A 98 21.54 -2.36 -2.26
CA PRO A 98 21.61 -1.02 -2.83
C PRO A 98 20.48 -0.72 -3.82
N LEU A 99 20.16 -1.67 -4.71
CA LEU A 99 19.07 -1.54 -5.68
C LEU A 99 17.71 -1.46 -4.99
N GLY A 100 17.42 -2.37 -4.06
CA GLY A 100 16.15 -2.39 -3.32
C GLY A 100 15.89 -1.09 -2.56
N ARG A 101 16.93 -0.52 -1.93
CA ARG A 101 16.82 0.80 -1.27
C ARG A 101 16.56 1.92 -2.28
N LYS A 102 17.19 1.87 -3.46
CA LYS A 102 16.97 2.86 -4.52
C LYS A 102 15.54 2.81 -5.06
N ILE A 103 14.99 1.61 -5.26
CA ILE A 103 13.59 1.38 -5.63
C ILE A 103 12.64 1.95 -4.58
N VAL A 104 12.81 1.59 -3.30
CA VAL A 104 11.97 2.09 -2.21
C VAL A 104 12.03 3.62 -2.13
N ASN A 105 13.21 4.21 -2.24
CA ASN A 105 13.36 5.67 -2.27
C ASN A 105 12.63 6.31 -3.46
N ALA A 106 12.65 5.69 -4.64
CA ALA A 106 11.95 6.17 -5.81
C ALA A 106 10.42 6.15 -5.62
N GLU A 107 9.89 5.06 -5.06
CA GLU A 107 8.47 4.90 -4.74
C GLU A 107 8.00 5.85 -3.63
N LEU A 108 8.80 6.02 -2.58
CA LEU A 108 8.52 6.99 -1.52
C LEU A 108 8.57 8.42 -2.03
N THR A 109 9.51 8.75 -2.91
CA THR A 109 9.56 10.06 -3.54
C THR A 109 8.29 10.30 -4.36
N ALA A 110 7.89 9.35 -5.20
CA ALA A 110 6.71 9.48 -6.06
C ALA A 110 5.39 9.67 -5.29
N THR A 111 5.29 9.13 -4.08
CA THR A 111 4.09 9.21 -3.23
C THR A 111 4.12 10.35 -2.21
N ARG A 112 5.21 11.11 -2.14
CA ARG A 112 5.35 12.24 -1.21
C ARG A 112 4.37 13.36 -1.56
N ALA A 113 3.86 14.06 -0.53
CA ALA A 113 2.79 15.04 -0.69
C ALA A 113 3.11 16.16 -1.69
N ASP A 114 4.36 16.64 -1.74
CA ASP A 114 4.79 17.65 -2.71
C ASP A 114 4.80 17.13 -4.15
N GLN A 115 5.19 15.87 -4.38
CA GLN A 115 5.17 15.25 -5.70
C GLN A 115 3.73 15.01 -6.16
N LEU A 116 2.87 14.51 -5.28
CA LEU A 116 1.45 14.36 -5.56
C LEU A 116 0.78 15.71 -5.86
N ALA A 117 1.11 16.76 -5.12
CA ALA A 117 0.59 18.11 -5.38
C ALA A 117 1.10 18.68 -6.71
N LYS A 118 2.39 18.49 -7.01
CA LYS A 118 3.03 18.94 -8.26
C LYS A 118 2.43 18.28 -9.50
N HIS A 119 1.97 17.03 -9.37
CA HIS A 119 1.43 16.23 -10.46
C HIS A 119 -0.07 15.95 -10.31
N ALA A 120 -0.80 16.86 -9.64
CA ALA A 120 -2.24 16.72 -9.43
C ALA A 120 -3.05 16.67 -10.74
N ASP A 121 -2.54 17.31 -11.80
CA ASP A 121 -3.15 17.35 -13.14
C ASP A 121 -2.65 16.21 -14.06
N GLY A 122 -1.82 15.31 -13.53
CA GLY A 122 -1.24 14.19 -14.27
C GLY A 122 0.28 14.18 -14.26
N LEU A 123 0.83 13.01 -14.61
CA LEU A 123 2.27 12.84 -14.79
C LEU A 123 2.70 13.34 -16.17
N PRO A 124 3.90 13.93 -16.28
CA PRO A 124 4.46 14.24 -17.59
C PRO A 124 4.62 12.96 -18.40
N HIS A 125 4.45 13.07 -19.72
CA HIS A 125 4.78 11.96 -20.61
C HIS A 125 6.29 11.79 -20.68
N ILE A 126 6.78 10.56 -20.51
CA ILE A 126 8.20 10.22 -20.60
C ILE A 126 8.44 9.45 -21.88
N GLU A 127 9.20 10.06 -22.78
CA GLU A 127 9.78 9.40 -23.94
C GLU A 127 10.95 8.52 -23.46
N ALA A 128 10.90 7.23 -23.81
CA ALA A 128 11.92 6.25 -23.47
C ALA A 128 12.30 5.45 -24.71
N ASP A 129 13.55 5.02 -24.82
CA ASP A 129 13.97 4.11 -25.88
C ASP A 129 13.30 2.72 -25.75
N ALA A 130 13.45 1.90 -26.80
CA ALA A 130 12.81 0.59 -26.88
C ALA A 130 13.23 -0.36 -25.75
N THR A 131 14.48 -0.28 -25.28
CA THR A 131 14.99 -1.12 -24.21
C THR A 131 14.31 -0.78 -22.89
N ARG A 132 14.28 0.51 -22.53
CA ARG A 132 13.62 0.97 -21.31
C ARG A 132 12.11 0.72 -21.34
N GLN A 133 11.47 0.90 -22.50
CA GLN A 133 10.04 0.56 -22.67
C GLN A 133 9.78 -0.93 -22.42
N LEU A 134 10.64 -1.82 -22.93
CA LEU A 134 10.52 -3.26 -22.72
C LEU A 134 10.64 -3.60 -21.23
N LEU A 135 11.68 -3.10 -20.55
CA LEU A 135 11.91 -3.34 -19.12
C LEU A 135 10.74 -2.86 -18.24
N ILE A 136 10.18 -1.68 -18.55
CA ILE A 136 8.99 -1.18 -17.87
C ILE A 136 7.77 -2.06 -18.15
N GLY A 137 7.64 -2.57 -19.38
CA GLY A 137 6.59 -3.53 -19.75
C GLY A 137 6.65 -4.82 -18.93
N HIS A 138 7.84 -5.34 -18.67
CA HIS A 138 8.07 -6.48 -17.77
C HIS A 138 7.65 -6.15 -16.33
N LEU A 139 8.09 -5.02 -15.78
CA LEU A 139 7.68 -4.56 -14.45
C LEU A 139 6.16 -4.35 -14.33
N ALA A 140 5.51 -3.78 -15.35
CA ALA A 140 4.06 -3.59 -15.37
C ALA A 140 3.27 -4.90 -15.30
N GLN A 141 3.85 -6.00 -15.79
CA GLN A 141 3.26 -7.33 -15.72
C GLN A 141 3.55 -8.02 -14.38
N ALA A 142 4.77 -7.87 -13.86
CA ALA A 142 5.21 -8.50 -12.62
C ALA A 142 4.61 -7.83 -11.36
N LEU A 143 4.48 -6.50 -11.37
CA LEU A 143 4.01 -5.74 -10.23
C LEU A 143 2.48 -5.63 -10.20
N PRO A 144 1.81 -5.86 -9.06
CA PRO A 144 0.36 -5.73 -8.93
C PRO A 144 -0.09 -4.26 -8.77
N ALA A 145 0.53 -3.33 -9.50
CA ALA A 145 0.32 -1.89 -9.34
C ALA A 145 -1.12 -1.48 -9.66
N LYS A 146 -1.70 -2.00 -10.75
CA LYS A 146 -3.10 -1.74 -11.12
C LYS A 146 -4.10 -2.27 -10.10
N GLN A 147 -3.83 -3.44 -9.53
CA GLN A 147 -4.65 -4.03 -8.47
C GLN A 147 -4.54 -3.17 -7.22
N ALA A 148 -3.32 -2.85 -6.77
CA ALA A 148 -3.09 -2.00 -5.60
C ALA A 148 -3.81 -0.64 -5.72
N GLY A 149 -3.69 0.03 -6.86
CA GLY A 149 -4.38 1.31 -7.11
C GLY A 149 -5.91 1.18 -7.10
N ALA A 150 -6.45 0.08 -7.64
CA ALA A 150 -7.88 -0.21 -7.56
C ALA A 150 -8.34 -0.46 -6.12
N GLU A 151 -7.58 -1.20 -5.31
CA GLU A 151 -7.91 -1.45 -3.90
C GLU A 151 -7.91 -0.17 -3.05
N VAL A 152 -6.94 0.73 -3.28
CA VAL A 152 -6.91 2.06 -2.65
C VAL A 152 -8.16 2.85 -3.00
N SER A 153 -8.52 2.90 -4.28
CA SER A 153 -9.70 3.62 -4.77
C SER A 153 -10.99 3.08 -4.16
N LEU A 154 -11.14 1.75 -4.13
CA LEU A 154 -12.30 1.08 -3.55
C LEU A 154 -12.38 1.26 -2.03
N ALA A 155 -11.25 1.28 -1.32
CA ALA A 155 -11.24 1.55 0.12
C ALA A 155 -11.81 2.93 0.45
N ILE A 156 -11.40 3.94 -0.31
CA ILE A 156 -11.87 5.33 -0.16
C ILE A 156 -13.36 5.42 -0.52
N ALA A 157 -13.78 4.80 -1.63
CA ALA A 157 -15.19 4.75 -2.03
C ALA A 157 -16.07 4.05 -0.98
N GLY A 158 -15.56 2.97 -0.37
CA GLY A 158 -16.26 2.24 0.69
C GLY A 158 -16.54 3.10 1.92
N VAL A 159 -15.60 3.96 2.33
CA VAL A 159 -15.82 4.91 3.44
C VAL A 159 -16.94 5.91 3.12
N ALA A 160 -17.00 6.42 1.89
CA ALA A 160 -18.06 7.32 1.48
C ALA A 160 -19.42 6.63 1.50
N ALA A 161 -19.50 5.39 1.02
CA ALA A 161 -20.71 4.58 1.03
C ALA A 161 -21.20 4.27 2.47
N ASP A 162 -20.29 3.83 3.36
CA ASP A 162 -20.62 3.54 4.76
C ASP A 162 -21.15 4.80 5.47
N SER A 163 -20.50 5.95 5.24
CA SER A 163 -20.90 7.23 5.83
C SER A 163 -22.30 7.65 5.38
N LEU A 164 -22.64 7.49 4.10
CA LEU A 164 -23.97 7.79 3.57
C LEU A 164 -25.03 6.83 4.14
N SER A 165 -24.73 5.52 4.22
CA SER A 165 -25.66 4.52 4.74
C SER A 165 -25.99 4.72 6.23
N GLN A 166 -25.05 5.22 7.03
CA GLN A 166 -25.29 5.53 8.45
C GLN A 166 -26.26 6.70 8.64
N MET A 167 -26.28 7.65 7.71
CA MET A 167 -27.19 8.80 7.76
C MET A 167 -28.57 8.49 7.18
N ILE A 168 -28.65 7.60 6.18
CA ILE A 168 -29.90 7.21 5.53
C ILE A 168 -30.03 5.68 5.57
N PRO A 169 -30.57 5.13 6.68
CA PRO A 169 -30.81 3.69 6.80
C PRO A 169 -31.71 3.20 5.66
N GLY A 170 -31.28 2.15 4.95
CA GLY A 170 -32.06 1.51 3.87
C GLY A 170 -31.76 1.98 2.45
N LEU A 171 -30.86 2.95 2.24
CA LEU A 171 -30.51 3.45 0.90
C LEU A 171 -29.69 2.44 0.06
N LEU A 172 -28.94 1.52 0.70
CA LEU A 172 -28.06 0.57 0.03
C LEU A 172 -28.29 -0.85 0.58
N GLY A 173 -29.07 -1.67 -0.13
CA GLY A 173 -29.24 -3.08 0.18
C GLY A 173 -27.95 -3.87 -0.09
N GLY A 174 -27.35 -4.45 0.96
CA GLY A 174 -25.99 -4.99 0.98
C GLY A 174 -25.62 -6.06 -0.06
N GLY A 175 -26.58 -6.65 -0.77
CA GLY A 175 -26.33 -7.64 -1.83
C GLY A 175 -26.08 -7.07 -3.24
N GLN A 176 -26.71 -5.95 -3.62
CA GLN A 176 -26.51 -5.33 -4.93
C GLN A 176 -25.24 -4.49 -5.01
N ALA A 177 -24.74 -4.01 -3.87
CA ALA A 177 -23.53 -3.21 -3.79
C ALA A 177 -22.27 -4.00 -4.25
N GLN A 178 -22.20 -5.32 -3.97
CA GLN A 178 -20.98 -6.09 -4.17
C GLN A 178 -20.70 -6.40 -5.66
N GLY A 179 -21.71 -6.76 -6.45
CA GLY A 179 -21.56 -6.93 -7.90
C GLY A 179 -21.24 -5.61 -8.63
N MET A 180 -21.77 -4.49 -8.13
CA MET A 180 -21.44 -3.16 -8.64
C MET A 180 -20.00 -2.75 -8.32
N LEU A 181 -19.49 -3.10 -7.13
CA LEU A 181 -18.10 -2.85 -6.73
C LEU A 181 -17.10 -3.66 -7.57
N GLU A 182 -17.42 -4.90 -7.94
CA GLU A 182 -16.56 -5.71 -8.82
C GLU A 182 -16.44 -5.08 -10.22
N GLY A 183 -17.55 -4.68 -10.83
CA GLY A 183 -17.53 -3.97 -12.11
C GLY A 183 -16.88 -2.58 -12.04
N GLN A 184 -16.81 -1.96 -10.86
CA GLN A 184 -16.00 -0.74 -10.65
C GLN A 184 -14.51 -1.08 -10.54
N ARG A 185 -14.15 -2.19 -9.87
CA ARG A 185 -12.76 -2.67 -9.77
C ARG A 185 -12.17 -2.89 -11.16
N GLU A 186 -12.86 -3.65 -12.01
CA GLU A 186 -12.39 -3.96 -13.37
C GLU A 186 -12.19 -2.69 -14.20
N ARG A 187 -13.12 -1.73 -14.13
CA ARG A 187 -13.01 -0.45 -14.84
C ARG A 187 -11.83 0.39 -14.33
N LEU A 188 -11.64 0.49 -13.03
CA LEU A 188 -10.50 1.19 -12.44
C LEU A 188 -9.18 0.54 -12.84
N MET A 189 -9.11 -0.79 -12.83
CA MET A 189 -7.93 -1.52 -13.31
C MET A 189 -7.63 -1.23 -14.77
N ALA A 190 -8.65 -1.16 -15.64
CA ALA A 190 -8.47 -0.81 -17.05
C ALA A 190 -7.95 0.63 -17.22
N GLN A 191 -8.50 1.59 -16.47
CA GLN A 191 -8.04 2.98 -16.49
C GLN A 191 -6.59 3.12 -16.01
N ILE A 192 -6.24 2.51 -14.87
CA ILE A 192 -4.87 2.53 -14.35
C ILE A 192 -3.91 1.84 -15.33
N SER A 193 -4.35 0.77 -15.99
CA SER A 193 -3.52 0.04 -16.96
C SER A 193 -3.13 0.89 -18.17
N ALA A 194 -3.98 1.85 -18.58
CA ALA A 194 -3.69 2.71 -19.73
C ALA A 194 -2.46 3.59 -19.51
N ASP A 195 -2.29 4.13 -18.29
CA ASP A 195 -1.19 5.03 -17.94
C ASP A 195 -0.08 4.36 -17.10
N LEU A 196 -0.20 3.05 -16.86
CA LEU A 196 0.70 2.32 -15.95
C LEU A 196 2.16 2.43 -16.40
N ASN A 197 2.44 2.23 -17.68
CA ASN A 197 3.81 2.29 -18.20
C ASN A 197 4.43 3.69 -18.00
N ASN A 198 3.69 4.76 -18.29
CA ASN A 198 4.16 6.12 -18.07
C ASN A 198 4.38 6.40 -16.57
N THR A 199 3.51 5.86 -15.72
CA THR A 199 3.65 5.96 -14.26
C THR A 199 4.93 5.27 -13.78
N LEU A 200 5.19 4.03 -14.21
CA LEU A 200 6.39 3.30 -13.82
C LEU A 200 7.67 3.96 -14.38
N LEU A 201 7.61 4.47 -15.62
CA LEU A 201 8.69 5.29 -16.19
C LEU A 201 8.99 6.49 -15.30
N TYR A 202 7.96 7.17 -14.80
CA TYR A 202 8.13 8.34 -13.94
C TYR A 202 8.70 7.96 -12.58
N VAL A 203 8.13 6.94 -11.93
CA VAL A 203 8.59 6.48 -10.61
C VAL A 203 10.05 6.04 -10.68
N TYR A 204 10.40 5.22 -11.66
CA TYR A 204 11.72 4.60 -11.76
C TYR A 204 12.70 5.32 -12.70
N ARG A 205 12.43 6.57 -13.06
CA ARG A 205 13.27 7.35 -14.00
C ARG A 205 14.76 7.43 -13.64
N GLU A 206 15.09 7.39 -12.35
CA GLU A 206 16.45 7.47 -11.81
C GLU A 206 17.19 6.10 -11.79
N LEU A 207 16.49 5.01 -12.11
CA LEU A 207 17.12 3.70 -12.32
C LEU A 207 17.73 3.65 -13.72
N SER A 208 18.93 3.10 -13.81
CA SER A 208 19.55 2.72 -15.07
C SER A 208 18.89 1.46 -15.65
N ASP A 209 19.08 1.20 -16.94
CA ASP A 209 18.48 0.02 -17.57
C ASP A 209 18.95 -1.30 -16.94
N PRO A 210 20.25 -1.49 -16.58
CA PRO A 210 20.66 -2.68 -15.83
C PRO A 210 19.99 -2.83 -14.46
N GLU A 211 19.74 -1.71 -13.75
CA GLU A 211 19.02 -1.74 -12.48
C GLU A 211 17.53 -2.08 -12.66
N LEU A 212 16.91 -1.59 -13.74
CA LEU A 212 15.54 -1.96 -14.11
C LEU A 212 15.44 -3.45 -14.50
N GLU A 213 16.44 -3.98 -15.21
CA GLU A 213 16.53 -5.39 -15.57
C GLU A 213 16.67 -6.28 -14.32
N GLU A 214 17.59 -5.94 -13.41
CA GLU A 214 17.74 -6.67 -12.14
C GLU A 214 16.45 -6.61 -11.30
N PHE A 215 15.78 -5.45 -11.28
CA PHE A 215 14.50 -5.32 -10.60
C PHE A 215 13.42 -6.20 -11.24
N SER A 216 13.28 -6.17 -12.57
CA SER A 216 12.31 -7.00 -13.29
C SER A 216 12.58 -8.49 -13.05
N THR A 217 13.85 -8.91 -13.06
CA THR A 217 14.26 -10.28 -12.79
C THR A 217 13.83 -10.73 -11.39
N PHE A 218 14.02 -9.89 -10.37
CA PHE A 218 13.53 -10.20 -9.02
C PHE A 218 12.00 -10.25 -8.99
N ALA A 219 11.32 -9.25 -9.54
CA ALA A 219 9.85 -9.16 -9.49
C ALA A 219 9.17 -10.34 -10.21
N GLU A 220 9.80 -10.87 -11.27
CA GLU A 220 9.33 -12.04 -12.01
C GLU A 220 9.72 -13.37 -11.36
N SER A 221 10.69 -13.39 -10.44
CA SER A 221 11.10 -14.60 -9.74
C SER A 221 9.98 -15.16 -8.87
N PRO A 222 10.01 -16.47 -8.54
CA PRO A 222 9.04 -17.07 -7.61
C PRO A 222 8.99 -16.34 -6.26
N GLU A 223 10.14 -15.91 -5.74
CA GLU A 223 10.26 -15.20 -4.47
C GLU A 223 9.71 -13.77 -4.56
N GLY A 224 9.99 -13.05 -5.65
CA GLY A 224 9.42 -11.72 -5.88
C GLY A 224 7.92 -11.75 -6.07
N GLN A 225 7.41 -12.69 -6.87
CA GLN A 225 5.97 -12.90 -7.03
C GLN A 225 5.28 -13.24 -5.71
N ALA A 226 5.88 -14.12 -4.90
CA ALA A 226 5.36 -14.45 -3.57
C ALA A 226 5.28 -13.20 -2.68
N TYR A 227 6.31 -12.35 -2.70
CA TYR A 227 6.30 -11.08 -1.99
C TYR A 227 5.20 -10.14 -2.48
N TYR A 228 5.12 -9.88 -3.79
CA TYR A 228 4.16 -8.90 -4.32
C TYR A 228 2.71 -9.34 -4.18
N GLN A 229 2.43 -10.64 -4.25
CA GLN A 229 1.10 -11.19 -3.93
C GLN A 229 0.76 -11.00 -2.44
N ALA A 230 1.71 -11.27 -1.54
CA ALA A 230 1.54 -11.05 -0.11
C ALA A 230 1.41 -9.55 0.23
N ALA A 231 2.16 -8.68 -0.47
CA ALA A 231 2.06 -7.23 -0.36
C ALA A 231 0.68 -6.73 -0.81
N LEU A 232 0.14 -7.20 -1.93
CA LEU A 232 -1.22 -6.85 -2.35
C LEU A 232 -2.26 -7.30 -1.31
N ALA A 233 -2.11 -8.49 -0.74
CA ALA A 233 -2.98 -8.96 0.35
C ALA A 233 -2.86 -8.06 1.60
N ALA A 234 -1.64 -7.62 1.94
CA ALA A 234 -1.39 -6.70 3.03
C ALA A 234 -1.99 -5.30 2.80
N ILE A 235 -1.95 -4.78 1.56
CA ILE A 235 -2.64 -3.52 1.19
C ILE A 235 -4.15 -3.65 1.44
N ARG A 236 -4.77 -4.72 0.93
CA ARG A 236 -6.21 -4.98 1.11
C ARG A 236 -6.60 -5.04 2.58
N ALA A 237 -5.81 -5.74 3.40
CA ALA A 237 -6.04 -5.84 4.84
C ALA A 237 -5.79 -4.51 5.56
N GLY A 238 -4.70 -3.81 5.25
CA GLY A 238 -4.35 -2.52 5.81
C GLY A 238 -5.44 -1.48 5.57
N LEU A 239 -6.01 -1.44 4.37
CA LEU A 239 -7.12 -0.54 4.00
C LEU A 239 -8.51 -1.05 4.41
N ALA A 240 -8.57 -2.27 4.97
CA ALA A 240 -9.81 -2.97 5.33
C ALA A 240 -10.81 -3.03 4.15
N VAL A 241 -10.35 -3.24 2.91
CA VAL A 241 -11.23 -3.22 1.72
C VAL A 241 -12.38 -4.21 1.87
N GLY A 242 -13.60 -3.77 1.56
CA GLY A 242 -14.80 -4.60 1.66
C GLY A 242 -15.34 -4.83 3.07
N GLN A 243 -14.71 -4.24 4.10
CA GLN A 243 -15.23 -4.24 5.47
C GLN A 243 -15.90 -2.91 5.77
N SER A 244 -17.04 -2.95 6.47
CA SER A 244 -17.70 -1.74 6.98
C SER A 244 -16.95 -1.21 8.20
N THR A 245 -16.89 0.12 8.36
CA THR A 245 -16.22 0.76 9.51
C THR A 245 -16.73 0.29 10.87
N SER A 246 -18.02 -0.04 10.96
CA SER A 246 -18.65 -0.61 12.16
C SER A 246 -18.11 -1.99 12.55
N SER A 247 -17.66 -2.80 11.59
CA SER A 247 -17.10 -4.14 11.81
C SER A 247 -15.65 -4.13 12.29
N LEU A 248 -15.00 -2.97 12.28
CA LEU A 248 -13.60 -2.80 12.69
C LEU A 248 -13.43 -2.53 14.19
N ASN A 249 -14.52 -2.26 14.90
CA ASN A 249 -14.49 -2.16 16.36
C ASN A 249 -14.50 -3.58 16.96
N PRO A 250 -13.56 -3.95 17.84
CA PRO A 250 -13.74 -5.15 18.64
C PRO A 250 -15.04 -4.97 19.44
N SER A 251 -15.94 -5.95 19.34
CA SER A 251 -17.08 -6.07 20.25
C SER A 251 -16.54 -5.98 21.68
N GLN A 252 -16.96 -4.94 22.40
CA GLN A 252 -16.67 -4.77 23.82
C GLN A 252 -17.26 -5.93 24.63
#